data_AF-A0AA97CXQ3-F1
#
_entry.id   AF-A0AA97CXQ3-F1
#
_cell.length_a   1.000
_cell.length_b   1.000
_cell.length_c   1.000
_cell.angle_alpha   90.00
_cell.angle_beta   90.00
_cell.angle_gamma   90.00
#
_symmetry.space_group_name_H-M   'P 1'
#
loop_
_entity.id
_entity.type
_entity.pdbx_description
1 polymer ?
#
loop_
_entity_poly.entity_id
_entity_poly.type
_entity_poly.pdbx_seq_one_letter_code
_entity_poly.pdbx_strand_id
1 'polypeptide(L)' 'MLPGRGAWLHRDPDCVSAAVRRKAFGPALRDRGFTVAPDDLADLIDEITETIP' A
#
# COMPACT_ATOMS: atom_id res chain seq x y z
N MET A 1 -13.89 11.79 -0.74
CA MET A 1 -13.96 10.65 -1.68
C MET A 1 -13.13 11.00 -2.90
N LEU A 2 -12.06 10.25 -3.17
CA LEU A 2 -11.27 10.43 -4.40
C LEU A 2 -11.86 9.53 -5.49
N PRO A 3 -12.10 10.03 -6.72
CA PRO A 3 -12.56 9.20 -7.84
C PRO A 3 -11.36 8.39 -8.35
N GLY A 4 -11.06 7.29 -7.66
CA GLY A 4 -9.96 6.39 -7.98
C GLY A 4 -10.18 5.01 -7.38
N ARG A 5 -9.79 3.97 -8.12
CA ARG A 5 -9.76 2.60 -7.62
C ARG A 5 -8.66 2.51 -6.57
N GLY A 6 -9.01 2.16 -5.32
CA GLY A 6 -8.07 2.04 -4.21
C GLY A 6 -7.93 0.59 -3.73
N ALA A 7 -6.80 0.28 -3.11
CA ALA A 7 -6.58 -0.96 -2.37
C ALA A 7 -6.56 -0.64 -0.87
N TRP A 8 -7.34 -1.38 -0.08
CA TRP A 8 -7.41 -1.20 1.37
C TRP A 8 -6.57 -2.28 2.07
N LEU A 9 -5.86 -1.87 3.12
CA LEU A 9 -5.01 -2.73 3.95
C LEU A 9 -5.26 -2.41 5.43
N HIS A 10 -4.99 -3.39 6.28
CA HIS A 10 -4.90 -3.14 7.72
C HIS A 10 -3.72 -2.21 8.02
N ARG A 11 -3.78 -1.46 9.12
CA ARG A 11 -2.72 -0.54 9.58
C ARG A 11 -1.47 -1.24 10.12
N ASP A 12 -1.33 -2.52 9.81
CA ASP A 12 -0.26 -3.37 10.30
C ASP A 12 0.84 -3.46 9.21
N PRO A 13 2.11 -3.20 9.54
CA PRO A 13 3.21 -3.23 8.57
C PRO A 13 3.41 -4.63 7.93
N ASP A 14 3.05 -5.70 8.62
CA ASP A 14 3.15 -7.07 8.07
C ASP A 14 2.15 -7.27 6.93
N CYS A 15 0.99 -6.60 6.99
CA CYS A 15 -0.01 -6.66 5.93
C CYS A 15 0.49 -6.02 4.64
N VAL A 16 1.21 -4.89 4.74
CA VAL A 16 1.85 -4.23 3.59
C VAL A 16 2.92 -5.13 2.99
N SER A 17 3.80 -5.68 3.83
CA SER A 17 4.88 -6.58 3.43
C SER A 17 4.34 -7.82 2.69
N ALA A 18 3.27 -8.42 3.21
CA ALA A 18 2.61 -9.56 2.57
C ALA A 18 1.97 -9.19 1.22
N ALA A 19 1.34 -8.01 1.12
CA ALA A 19 0.72 -7.53 -0.11
C ALA A 19 1.76 -7.24 -1.21
N VAL A 20 2.89 -6.62 -0.85
CA VAL A 20 4.01 -6.39 -1.78
C VAL A 20 4.58 -7.72 -2.28
N ARG A 21 4.92 -8.65 -1.37
CA ARG A 21 5.50 -9.95 -1.74
C ARG A 21 4.61 -10.77 -2.68
N ARG A 22 3.29 -10.64 -2.55
CA ARG A 22 2.30 -11.33 -3.40
C ARG A 22 1.92 -10.55 -4.67
N LYS A 23 2.50 -9.36 -4.88
CA LYS A 23 2.15 -8.45 -5.99
C LYS A 23 0.65 -8.13 -6.03
N ALA A 24 0.04 -7.90 -4.87
CA ALA A 24 -1.41 -7.75 -4.73
C ALA A 24 -1.96 -6.42 -5.29
N PHE A 25 -1.12 -5.38 -5.34
CA PHE A 25 -1.56 -4.03 -5.73
C PHE A 25 -1.88 -3.91 -7.23
N GLY A 26 -1.10 -4.53 -8.11
CA GLY A 26 -1.36 -4.48 -9.55
C GLY A 26 -2.76 -5.00 -9.92
N PRO A 27 -3.15 -6.21 -9.47
CA PRO A 27 -4.52 -6.71 -9.62
C PRO A 27 -5.58 -5.82 -8.95
N ALA A 28 -5.33 -5.32 -7.74
CA ALA A 28 -6.30 -4.49 -7.00
C ALA A 28 -6.58 -3.15 -7.71
N LEU A 29 -5.55 -2.54 -8.30
CA LEU A 29 -5.66 -1.29 -9.04
C LEU A 29 -6.03 -1.50 -10.53
N ARG A 30 -5.97 -2.75 -11.01
CA ARG A 30 -6.07 -3.18 -12.42
C ARG A 30 -4.99 -2.57 -13.31
N ASP A 31 -3.80 -2.36 -12.76
CA ASP A 31 -2.62 -1.92 -13.48
C ASP A 31 -1.54 -3.01 -13.35
N ARG A 32 -1.29 -3.72 -14.45
CA ARG A 32 -0.34 -4.84 -14.47
C ARG A 32 1.13 -4.40 -14.47
N GLY A 33 1.42 -3.12 -14.75
CA GLY A 33 2.75 -2.54 -14.65
C GLY A 33 3.06 -1.99 -13.26
N PHE A 34 2.03 -1.82 -12.42
CA PHE A 34 2.19 -1.27 -11.09
C PHE A 34 2.86 -2.26 -10.14
N THR A 35 4.09 -1.92 -9.73
CA THR A 35 4.85 -2.64 -8.71
C THR A 35 5.10 -1.67 -7.56
N VAL A 36 4.92 -2.17 -6.34
CA VAL A 36 5.20 -1.41 -5.11
C VAL A 36 6.43 -2.05 -4.48
N ALA A 37 7.50 -1.30 -4.26
CA ALA A 37 8.58 -1.74 -3.38
C ALA A 37 8.24 -1.33 -1.93
N PRO A 38 8.63 -2.13 -0.92
CA PRO A 38 8.39 -1.77 0.48
C PRO A 38 9.11 -0.47 0.86
N ASP A 39 10.33 -0.29 0.35
CA ASP A 39 11.15 0.90 0.61
C ASP A 39 10.52 2.18 0.07
N ASP A 40 9.83 2.12 -1.07
CA ASP A 40 9.13 3.27 -1.67
C ASP A 40 7.96 3.78 -0.79
N LEU A 41 7.52 2.96 0.17
CA LEU A 41 6.33 3.20 0.99
C LEU A 41 6.67 3.43 2.47
N ALA A 42 7.90 3.16 2.91
CA ALA A 42 8.33 3.28 4.31
C ALA A 42 8.17 4.72 4.82
N ASP A 43 8.74 5.69 4.11
CA ASP A 43 8.69 7.11 4.50
C ASP A 43 7.24 7.65 4.56
N LEU A 44 6.38 7.18 3.64
CA LEU A 44 4.98 7.59 3.58
C LEU A 44 4.11 6.89 4.63
N ILE A 45 4.41 5.63 4.98
CA ILE A 45 3.72 4.92 6.05
C ILE A 45 4.04 5.53 7.41
N ASP A 46 5.30 5.91 7.65
CA ASP A 46 5.69 6.55 8.92
C ASP A 46 4.93 7.87 9.10
N GLU A 47 4.87 8.72 8.06
CA GLU A 47 4.09 9.97 8.10
C GLU A 47 2.58 9.74 8.34
N ILE A 48 2.00 8.71 7.72
CA ILE A 48 0.59 8.35 7.92
C ILE A 48 0.37 7.77 9.32
N THR A 49 1.31 7.00 9.86
CA THR A 49 1.18 6.33 11.16
C THR A 49 1.36 7.29 12.33
N GLU A 50 2.26 8.26 12.22
CA GLU A 50 2.56 9.29 13.23
C GLU A 50 1.49 10.40 13.36
N THR A 51 0.60 10.55 12.37
CA THR A 51 -0.43 11.60 12.37
C THR A 51 -1.77 11.18 13.04
N ILE A 52 -1.88 9.95 13.53
CA ILE A 52 -3.07 9.51 14.31
C ILE A 52 -2.65 9.30 15.77
N PRO A 53 -3.19 10.08 16.74
CA PRO A 53 -2.98 9.81 18.16
C PRO A 53 -3.57 8.46 18.58
#